data_AF-A0A317T114-F1
#
_entry.id   AF-A0A317T114-F1
#
_cell.length_a   1.000
_cell.length_b   1.000
_cell.length_c   1.000
_cell.angle_alpha   90.00
_cell.angle_beta   90.00
_cell.angle_gamma   90.00
#
_symmetry.space_group_name_H-M   'P 1'
#
loop_
_entity.id
_entity.type
_entity.pdbx_description
1 polymer ?
#
loop_
_entity_poly.entity_id
_entity_poly.type
_entity_poly.pdbx_seq_one_letter_code
_entity_poly.pdbx_strand_id
1 'polypeptide(L)'
;MLKYKQYALLPVDFDIAGGPLGYFQLFFNEYIFQELAENTNQYADRRGAGNVTQRSRPWKPTSAAKLKIFFSIIIYMSVFPFSQVSDYWRHDNSFPSYRIGIYLSQNHFEQLKRYFHILPSYQSLL
;
A
#
# COMPACT_ATOMS: atom_id res chain seq x y z
N MET A 1 32.91 19.39 -21.65
CA MET A 1 31.71 18.54 -21.55
C MET A 1 30.97 18.94 -20.28
N LEU A 2 30.02 19.88 -20.37
CA LEU A 2 29.27 20.38 -19.22
C LEU A 2 28.24 19.33 -18.80
N LYS A 3 28.45 18.70 -17.64
CA LYS A 3 27.43 17.86 -17.00
C LYS A 3 26.32 18.80 -16.53
N TYR A 4 25.22 18.86 -17.26
CA TYR A 4 24.00 19.52 -16.77
C TYR A 4 23.58 18.81 -15.48
N LYS A 5 23.85 19.44 -14.33
CA LYS A 5 23.20 19.07 -13.07
C LYS A 5 21.73 19.41 -13.25
N GLN A 6 20.93 18.41 -13.57
CA GLN A 6 19.48 18.55 -13.56
C GLN A 6 19.06 18.54 -12.09
N TYR A 7 18.83 19.74 -11.54
CA TYR A 7 18.23 19.86 -10.22
C TYR A 7 16.76 19.46 -10.37
N ALA A 8 16.31 18.53 -9.55
CA ALA A 8 14.88 18.26 -9.42
C ALA A 8 14.23 19.52 -8.82
N LEU A 9 13.47 20.26 -9.65
CA LEU A 9 12.69 21.40 -9.20
C LEU A 9 11.31 20.89 -8.78
N LEU A 10 10.81 21.39 -7.66
CA LEU A 10 9.43 21.16 -7.26
C LEU A 10 8.49 21.84 -8.27
N PRO A 11 7.25 21.33 -8.45
CA PRO A 11 6.23 22.03 -9.22
C PRO A 11 6.11 23.49 -8.78
N VAL A 12 5.86 24.39 -9.73
CA VAL A 12 5.84 25.86 -9.48
C VAL A 12 4.79 26.24 -8.44
N ASP A 13 3.71 25.48 -8.38
CA ASP A 13 2.56 25.62 -7.50
C ASP A 13 2.62 24.70 -6.27
N PHE A 14 3.76 24.05 -6.02
CA PHE A 14 3.90 23.13 -4.89
C PHE A 14 3.88 23.89 -3.55
N ASP A 15 2.89 23.58 -2.72
CA ASP A 15 2.82 24.09 -1.36
C ASP A 15 3.84 23.38 -0.45
N ILE A 16 4.98 24.05 -0.23
CA ILE A 16 6.03 23.62 0.68
C ILE A 16 5.50 23.47 2.12
N ALA A 17 4.48 24.25 2.51
CA ALA A 17 3.85 24.18 3.82
C ALA A 17 2.86 23.01 3.96
N GLY A 18 2.53 22.31 2.85
CA GLY A 18 1.68 21.11 2.83
C GLY A 18 2.27 19.90 3.56
N GLY A 19 3.50 20.02 4.08
CA GLY A 19 4.12 19.04 4.96
C GLY A 19 4.49 17.72 4.27
N PRO A 20 4.88 16.68 5.05
CA PRO A 20 5.42 15.44 4.50
C PRO A 20 4.49 14.72 3.51
N LEU A 21 3.17 14.84 3.68
CA LEU A 21 2.19 14.23 2.78
C LEU A 21 2.26 14.83 1.38
N GLY A 22 2.39 16.16 1.25
CA GLY A 22 2.50 16.83 -0.05
C GLY A 22 3.72 16.33 -0.84
N TYR A 23 4.86 16.20 -0.18
CA TYR A 23 6.08 15.65 -0.80
C TYR A 23 5.90 14.19 -1.23
N PHE A 24 5.25 13.37 -0.40
CA PHE A 24 4.96 11.98 -0.76
C PHE A 24 4.06 11.89 -2.00
N GLN A 25 3.06 12.77 -2.11
CA GLN A 25 2.12 12.81 -3.22
C GLN A 25 2.73 13.26 -4.55
N LEU A 26 3.93 13.87 -4.55
CA LEU A 26 4.70 14.10 -5.78
C LEU A 26 5.10 12.79 -6.47
N PHE A 27 5.29 11.72 -5.70
CA PHE A 27 5.69 10.40 -6.20
C PHE A 27 4.52 9.42 -6.27
N PHE A 28 3.57 9.52 -5.34
CA PHE A 28 2.40 8.65 -5.25
C PHE A 28 1.12 9.49 -5.23
N ASN A 29 0.71 9.95 -6.41
CA ASN A 29 -0.53 10.71 -6.60
C ASN A 29 -1.76 9.78 -6.65
N GLU A 30 -2.96 10.37 -6.75
CA GLU A 30 -4.22 9.62 -6.81
C GLU A 30 -4.25 8.62 -7.96
N TYR A 31 -3.79 9.03 -9.15
CA TYR A 31 -3.77 8.20 -10.34
C TYR A 31 -2.94 6.93 -10.12
N ILE A 32 -1.74 7.05 -9.54
CA ILE A 32 -0.89 5.89 -9.21
C ILE A 32 -1.60 4.95 -8.23
N PHE A 33 -2.24 5.48 -7.18
CA PHE A 33 -2.99 4.64 -6.24
C PHE A 33 -4.18 3.93 -6.89
N GLN A 34 -4.82 4.56 -7.88
CA GLN A 34 -5.90 3.96 -8.63
C GLN A 34 -5.39 2.82 -9.52
N GLU A 35 -4.31 3.04 -10.29
CA GLU A 35 -3.71 1.98 -11.11
C GLU A 35 -3.24 0.79 -10.26
N LEU A 36 -2.58 1.06 -9.12
CA LEU A 36 -2.16 0.00 -8.19
C LEU A 36 -3.35 -0.80 -7.67
N ALA A 37 -4.48 -0.14 -7.38
CA ALA A 37 -5.67 -0.83 -6.90
C ALA A 37 -6.28 -1.73 -7.97
N GLU A 38 -6.40 -1.23 -9.19
CA GLU A 38 -6.90 -1.97 -10.34
C GLU A 38 -6.01 -3.19 -10.65
N ASN A 39 -4.69 -2.99 -10.73
CA ASN A 39 -3.72 -4.06 -11.01
C ASN A 39 -3.71 -5.12 -9.90
N THR A 40 -3.78 -4.69 -8.63
CA THR A 40 -3.86 -5.60 -7.48
C THR A 40 -5.14 -6.44 -7.50
N ASN A 41 -6.30 -5.84 -7.81
CA ASN A 41 -7.56 -6.57 -7.90
C ASN A 41 -7.55 -7.58 -9.05
N GLN A 42 -7.09 -7.18 -10.24
CA GLN A 42 -6.98 -8.09 -11.39
C GLN A 42 -6.04 -9.28 -11.11
N TYR A 43 -4.91 -9.00 -10.45
CA TYR A 43 -3.97 -10.05 -10.07
C TYR A 43 -4.57 -11.01 -9.04
N ALA A 44 -5.28 -10.50 -8.04
CA ALA A 44 -5.96 -11.32 -7.05
C ALA A 44 -6.99 -12.26 -7.70
N ASP A 45 -7.83 -11.76 -8.60
CA ASP A 45 -8.81 -12.57 -9.34
C ASP A 45 -8.13 -13.70 -10.14
N ARG A 46 -7.05 -13.40 -10.87
CA ARG A 46 -6.29 -14.40 -11.64
C ARG A 46 -5.62 -15.46 -10.77
N ARG A 47 -5.29 -15.10 -9.53
CA ARG A 47 -4.76 -16.04 -8.54
C ARG A 47 -5.85 -16.82 -7.80
N GLY A 48 -7.12 -16.63 -8.16
CA GLY A 48 -8.25 -17.29 -7.53
C GLY A 48 -8.47 -16.82 -6.09
N ALA A 49 -8.11 -15.57 -5.78
CA ALA A 49 -8.34 -14.93 -4.49
C ALA A 49 -9.86 -14.72 -4.29
N GLY A 50 -10.56 -15.76 -3.88
CA GLY A 50 -12.02 -15.81 -3.91
C GLY A 50 -12.58 -17.22 -4.09
N ASN A 51 -11.75 -18.16 -4.55
CA ASN A 51 -12.07 -19.58 -4.54
C ASN A 51 -11.99 -20.10 -3.10
N VAL A 52 -13.10 -19.92 -2.37
CA VAL A 52 -13.18 -20.23 -0.95
C VAL A 52 -13.16 -21.75 -0.76
N THR A 53 -12.00 -22.31 -0.44
CA THR A 53 -11.95 -23.55 0.33
C THR A 53 -12.12 -23.21 1.82
N GLN A 54 -12.58 -24.17 2.64
CA GLN A 54 -12.80 -23.99 4.10
C GLN A 54 -11.58 -23.42 4.87
N ARG A 55 -10.37 -23.41 4.27
CA ARG A 55 -9.13 -22.90 4.88
C ARG A 55 -8.58 -21.62 4.25
N SER A 56 -9.24 -21.07 3.23
CA SER A 56 -8.75 -19.86 2.55
C SER A 56 -9.23 -18.59 3.25
N ARG A 57 -8.35 -17.58 3.34
CA ARG A 57 -8.70 -16.26 3.84
C ARG A 57 -9.43 -15.50 2.72
N PRO A 58 -10.60 -14.91 2.98
CA PRO A 58 -11.39 -14.24 1.94
C PRO A 58 -10.67 -13.00 1.42
N TRP A 59 -10.61 -12.89 0.10
CA TRP A 59 -10.21 -11.65 -0.57
C TRP A 59 -11.35 -10.66 -0.58
N LYS A 60 -11.02 -9.37 -0.45
CA LYS A 60 -11.96 -8.27 -0.65
C LYS A 60 -11.28 -7.30 -1.61
N PRO A 61 -11.96 -6.89 -2.70
CA PRO A 61 -11.40 -5.90 -3.60
C PRO A 61 -10.91 -4.64 -2.85
N THR A 62 -9.77 -4.15 -3.30
CA THR A 62 -9.14 -2.94 -2.78
C THR A 62 -9.52 -1.71 -3.59
N SER A 63 -9.17 -0.54 -3.08
CA SER A 63 -9.34 0.76 -3.72
C SER A 63 -8.11 1.63 -3.45
N ALA A 64 -7.97 2.75 -4.16
CA ALA A 64 -6.92 3.73 -3.92
C ALA A 64 -6.85 4.15 -2.44
N ALA A 65 -8.01 4.45 -1.82
CA ALA A 65 -8.10 4.82 -0.41
C ALA A 65 -7.58 3.71 0.53
N LYS A 66 -7.91 2.44 0.27
CA LYS A 66 -7.38 1.31 1.07
C LYS A 66 -5.88 1.10 0.86
N LEU A 67 -5.38 1.30 -0.37
CA LEU A 67 -3.96 1.22 -0.63
C LEU A 67 -3.17 2.35 0.03
N LYS A 68 -3.73 3.56 0.15
CA LYS A 68 -3.13 4.62 0.97
C LYS A 68 -2.98 4.19 2.42
N ILE A 69 -4.01 3.59 3.02
CA ILE A 69 -3.93 3.04 4.39
C ILE A 69 -2.85 1.95 4.48
N PHE A 70 -2.81 1.04 3.52
CA PHE A 70 -1.79 -0.01 3.43
C PHE A 70 -0.36 0.56 3.38
N PHE A 71 -0.12 1.58 2.54
CA PHE A 71 1.16 2.27 2.44
C PHE A 71 1.51 3.03 3.73
N SER A 72 0.54 3.72 4.35
CA SER A 72 0.74 4.36 5.65
C SER A 72 1.16 3.37 6.73
N ILE A 73 0.60 2.15 6.71
CA ILE A 73 1.01 1.08 7.63
C ILE A 73 2.43 0.60 7.31
N ILE A 74 2.81 0.42 6.04
CA ILE A 74 4.19 0.04 5.66
C ILE A 74 5.19 1.11 6.14
N ILE A 75 4.89 2.39 5.91
CA ILE A 75 5.74 3.50 6.36
C ILE A 75 5.82 3.49 7.89
N TYR A 76 4.69 3.33 8.60
CA TYR A 76 4.67 3.20 10.05
C TYR A 76 5.56 2.06 10.55
N MET A 77 5.46 0.88 9.93
CA MET A 77 6.29 -0.29 10.26
C MET A 77 7.78 -0.03 10.04
N SER A 78 8.14 0.78 9.03
CA SER A 78 9.54 1.15 8.77
C SER A 78 10.14 2.07 9.84
N VAL A 79 9.30 2.91 10.47
CA VAL A 79 9.70 3.83 11.54
C VAL A 79 9.69 3.13 12.90
N PHE A 80 8.72 2.24 13.11
CA PHE A 80 8.53 1.48 14.36
C PHE A 80 8.63 -0.03 14.08
N PRO A 81 9.84 -0.60 13.94
CA PRO A 81 10.02 -2.01 13.63
C PRO A 81 9.68 -2.91 14.81
N PHE A 82 8.83 -3.93 14.60
CA PHE A 82 8.63 -5.06 15.49
C PHE A 82 9.15 -6.36 14.86
N SER A 83 9.41 -7.37 15.69
CA SER A 83 9.96 -8.65 15.23
C SER A 83 8.95 -9.46 14.42
N GLN A 84 7.66 -9.38 14.74
CA GLN A 84 6.59 -10.05 13.99
C GLN A 84 5.55 -9.05 13.47
N VAL A 85 5.05 -9.31 12.26
CA VAL A 85 4.00 -8.49 11.64
C VAL A 85 2.71 -8.51 12.47
N SER A 86 2.40 -9.63 13.14
CA SER A 86 1.25 -9.75 14.03
C SER A 86 1.32 -8.84 15.24
N ASP A 87 2.51 -8.41 15.67
CA ASP A 87 2.69 -7.58 16.86
C ASP A 87 2.08 -6.19 16.67
N TYR A 88 1.99 -5.71 15.42
CA TYR A 88 1.34 -4.43 15.10
C TYR A 88 -0.20 -4.44 15.29
N TRP A 89 -0.81 -5.62 15.40
CA TRP A 89 -2.25 -5.77 15.62
C TRP A 89 -2.59 -6.32 17.01
N ARG A 90 -1.61 -6.42 17.91
CA ARG A 90 -1.88 -6.81 19.31
C ARG A 90 -2.64 -5.71 20.04
N HIS A 91 -3.44 -6.15 21.01
CA HIS A 91 -4.28 -5.29 21.86
C HIS A 91 -3.74 -5.21 23.30
N ASP A 92 -2.54 -5.73 23.57
CA ASP A 92 -1.94 -5.63 24.89
C ASP A 92 -1.48 -4.19 25.17
N ASN A 93 -1.48 -3.81 26.45
CA ASN A 93 -1.13 -2.45 26.88
C ASN A 93 0.37 -2.14 26.71
N SER A 94 1.15 -3.03 26.12
CA SER A 94 2.60 -2.89 26.00
C SER A 94 3.00 -2.32 24.63
N PHE A 95 2.34 -2.69 23.54
CA PHE A 95 2.60 -2.17 22.18
C PHE A 95 1.37 -2.43 21.26
N PRO A 96 1.06 -1.60 20.24
CA PRO A 96 1.69 -0.35 19.78
C PRO A 96 0.98 0.96 20.22
N SER A 97 1.70 2.09 20.19
CA SER A 97 1.19 3.44 20.53
C SER A 97 0.03 3.91 19.63
N TYR A 98 -0.10 3.33 18.44
CA TYR A 98 -1.15 3.67 17.47
C TYR A 98 -1.91 2.44 17.00
N ARG A 99 -3.25 2.47 17.13
CA ARG A 99 -4.12 1.32 16.85
C ARG A 99 -4.41 1.18 15.36
N ILE A 100 -3.42 0.75 14.56
CA ILE A 100 -3.59 0.58 13.09
C ILE A 100 -4.72 -0.39 12.71
N GLY A 101 -5.03 -1.36 13.60
CA GLY A 101 -6.07 -2.38 13.38
C GLY A 101 -7.48 -1.84 13.17
N ILE A 102 -7.75 -0.59 13.58
CA ILE A 102 -9.05 0.06 13.34
C ILE A 102 -9.23 0.48 11.87
N TYR A 103 -8.13 0.71 11.14
CA TYR A 103 -8.15 1.17 9.75
C TYR A 103 -8.04 0.00 8.76
N LEU A 104 -7.24 -1.01 9.10
CA LEU A 104 -7.04 -2.18 8.28
C LEU A 104 -6.75 -3.39 9.17
N SER A 105 -7.54 -4.46 9.06
CA SER A 105 -7.30 -5.67 9.85
C SER A 105 -6.04 -6.40 9.39
N GLN A 106 -5.40 -7.15 10.29
CA GLN A 106 -4.19 -7.93 9.98
C GLN A 106 -4.41 -8.84 8.78
N ASN A 107 -5.55 -9.55 8.76
CA ASN A 107 -5.91 -10.43 7.64
C ASN A 107 -5.98 -9.67 6.31
N HIS A 108 -6.57 -8.49 6.29
CA HIS A 108 -6.69 -7.71 5.07
C HIS A 108 -5.34 -7.13 4.64
N PHE A 109 -4.51 -6.67 5.60
CA PHE A 109 -3.13 -6.25 5.33
C PHE A 109 -2.31 -7.38 4.71
N GLU A 110 -2.37 -8.59 5.26
CA GLU A 110 -1.65 -9.75 4.74
C GLU A 110 -2.17 -10.20 3.36
N GLN A 111 -3.48 -10.08 3.10
CA GLN A 111 -4.05 -10.29 1.76
C GLN A 111 -3.56 -9.26 0.76
N LEU A 112 -3.56 -7.97 1.12
CA LEU A 112 -3.02 -6.90 0.27
C LEU A 112 -1.53 -7.13 -0.01
N LYS A 113 -0.74 -7.44 1.02
CA LYS A 113 0.68 -7.80 0.86
C LYS A 113 0.87 -8.98 -0.08
N ARG A 114 -0.01 -9.99 -0.04
CA ARG A 114 0.07 -11.19 -0.87
C ARG A 114 -0.23 -10.91 -2.35
N TYR A 115 -1.20 -10.05 -2.64
CA TYR A 115 -1.69 -9.82 -4.01
C TYR A 115 -1.29 -8.46 -4.60
N PHE A 116 -0.56 -7.63 -3.86
CA PHE A 116 -0.09 -6.34 -4.34
C PHE A 116 0.65 -6.50 -5.68
N HIS A 117 0.19 -5.76 -6.69
CA HIS A 117 0.71 -5.87 -8.04
C HIS A 117 0.79 -4.49 -8.68
N ILE A 118 1.95 -4.18 -9.26
CA ILE A 118 2.24 -2.84 -9.79
C ILE A 118 1.82 -2.72 -11.25
N LEU A 119 2.13 -3.73 -12.06
CA LEU A 119 1.88 -3.72 -13.49
C LEU A 119 0.52 -4.36 -13.82
N PRO A 120 -0.07 -4.05 -14.98
CA PRO A 120 -1.17 -4.84 -15.50
C PRO A 120 -0.72 -6.29 -15.59
N SER A 121 -1.55 -7.19 -15.10
CA SER A 121 -1.32 -8.58 -15.40
C SER A 121 -1.66 -8.77 -16.89
N TYR A 122 -0.73 -9.21 -17.73
CA TYR A 122 -1.04 -9.53 -19.13
C TYR A 122 -1.75 -10.89 -19.18
N GLN A 123 -2.78 -11.02 -20.01
CA GLN A 123 -3.24 -12.35 -20.41
C GLN A 123 -2.12 -12.94 -21.27
N SER A 124 -1.45 -13.98 -20.77
CA SER A 124 -0.72 -14.86 -21.68
C SER A 124 -1.76 -15.46 -22.62
N LEU A 125 -1.73 -15.03 -23.89
CA LEU A 125 -2.44 -15.69 -24.97
C LEU A 125 -1.89 -17.12 -25.08
N LEU A 126 -2.53 -18.06 -24.42
CA LEU A 126 -2.36 -19.50 -24.60
C LEU A 126 -3.73 -20.09 -24.88
#